data_AF-A0A8F2B1C0-F1
#
_entry.id   AF-A0A8F2B1C0-F1
#
_cell.length_a   1.000
_cell.length_b   1.000
_cell.length_c   1.000
_cell.angle_alpha   90.00
_cell.angle_beta   90.00
_cell.angle_gamma   90.00
#
_symmetry.space_group_name_H-M   'P 1'
#
loop_
_entity.id
_entity.type
_entity.pdbx_description
1 polymer ?
#
loop_
_entity_poly.entity_id
_entity_poly.type
_entity_poly.pdbx_seq_one_letter_code
_entity_poly.pdbx_strand_id
1 'polypeptide(L)'
;MKDELQVICLLDVLGFKNLFKSIGLDGIKDRYTKLIEYVRQQTGGIDIVPTPGGHVAVGWLVIGNAYFSDTLLFWTKYSKISLPSFTQLISETICYGLEHDLFEE
;
A
#
# COMPACT_ATOMS: atom_id res chain seq x y z
N MET A 1 16.28 -21.60 -12.76
CA MET A 1 15.17 -20.77 -12.23
C MET A 1 15.47 -19.34 -12.64
N LYS A 2 14.61 -18.69 -13.43
CA LYS A 2 14.69 -17.23 -13.56
C LYS A 2 14.28 -16.69 -12.20
N ASP A 3 15.15 -15.94 -11.54
CA ASP A 3 14.81 -15.26 -10.30
C ASP A 3 13.58 -14.37 -10.57
N GLU A 4 12.46 -14.71 -9.93
CA GLU A 4 11.25 -13.90 -10.02
C GLU A 4 11.47 -12.63 -9.20
N LEU A 5 11.93 -11.58 -9.87
CA LEU A 5 12.13 -10.26 -9.29
C LEU A 5 10.88 -9.83 -8.52
N GLN A 6 11.08 -9.28 -7.32
CA GLN A 6 10.02 -8.74 -6.48
C GLN A 6 10.09 -7.21 -6.48
N VAL A 7 8.94 -6.57 -6.36
CA VAL A 7 8.83 -5.15 -6.00
C VAL A 7 8.38 -5.08 -4.56
N ILE A 8 9.07 -4.27 -3.77
CA ILE A 8 8.76 -4.02 -2.36
C ILE A 8 8.58 -2.51 -2.20
N CYS A 9 7.46 -2.11 -1.59
CA CYS A 9 7.19 -0.74 -1.18
C CYS A 9 7.11 -0.70 0.35
N LEU A 10 7.88 0.22 0.94
CA LEU A 10 7.91 0.52 2.36
C LEU A 10 7.37 1.94 2.52
N LEU A 11 6.22 2.10 3.15
CA LEU A 11 5.68 3.40 3.52
C LEU A 11 5.91 3.61 5.01
N ASP A 12 6.85 4.49 5.34
CA ASP A 12 6.97 5.02 6.70
C ASP A 12 5.80 5.98 6.93
N VAL A 13 4.80 5.53 7.68
CA VAL A 13 3.52 6.22 7.81
C VAL A 13 3.48 7.18 8.98
N LEU A 14 4.35 7.04 9.99
CA LEU A 14 4.28 7.88 11.19
C LEU A 14 5.64 8.14 11.84
N GLY A 15 6.01 9.42 11.91
CA GLY A 15 7.04 9.92 12.82
C GLY A 15 6.59 9.85 14.28
N PHE A 16 6.59 8.64 14.86
CA PHE A 16 6.08 8.28 16.21
C PHE A 16 6.31 9.31 17.33
N LYS A 17 7.40 10.06 17.27
CA LYS A 17 7.86 10.94 18.35
C LYS A 17 6.96 12.16 18.59
N ASN A 18 6.23 12.61 17.56
CA ASN A 18 5.35 13.78 17.65
C ASN A 18 3.90 13.40 18.00
N LEU A 19 3.38 12.34 17.39
CA LEU A 19 2.00 11.86 17.59
C LEU A 19 1.65 11.49 19.03
N PHE A 20 2.56 10.86 19.77
CA PHE A 20 2.26 10.47 21.15
C PHE A 20 1.97 11.69 22.04
N LYS A 21 2.65 12.80 21.78
CA LYS A 21 2.45 14.04 22.54
C LYS A 21 1.16 14.77 22.17
N SER A 22 0.67 14.62 20.94
CA SER A 22 -0.49 15.35 20.44
C SER A 22 -1.81 14.62 20.67
N ILE A 23 -1.87 13.31 20.39
CA ILE A 23 -3.13 12.53 20.37
C ILE A 23 -3.17 11.39 21.40
N GLY A 24 -2.06 11.14 22.10
CA GLY A 24 -1.96 10.07 23.10
C GLY A 24 -2.03 8.66 22.49
N LEU A 25 -1.94 7.65 23.38
CA LEU A 25 -1.87 6.24 22.96
C LEU A 25 -3.16 5.75 22.29
N ASP A 26 -4.32 6.14 22.81
CA ASP A 26 -5.61 5.69 22.27
C ASP A 26 -5.86 6.26 20.87
N GLY A 27 -5.51 7.53 20.63
CA GLY A 27 -5.59 8.14 19.30
C GLY A 27 -4.65 7.47 18.29
N ILE A 28 -3.42 7.16 18.71
CA ILE A 28 -2.47 6.40 17.90
C ILE A 28 -3.04 5.03 17.53
N LYS A 29 -3.57 4.30 18.52
CA LYS A 29 -4.12 2.95 18.34
C LYS A 29 -5.29 2.97 17.35
N ASP A 30 -6.19 3.94 17.44
CA ASP A 30 -7.33 4.07 16.53
C ASP A 30 -6.88 4.30 15.09
N ARG A 31 -5.94 5.22 14.87
CA ARG A 31 -5.37 5.49 13.53
C ARG A 31 -4.71 4.24 12.95
N TYR A 32 -3.90 3.53 13.74
CA TYR A 32 -3.27 2.28 13.29
C TYR A 32 -4.29 1.20 12.94
N THR A 33 -5.33 1.05 13.76
CA THR A 33 -6.36 0.04 13.53
C THR A 33 -7.03 0.25 12.18
N LYS A 34 -7.45 1.49 11.89
CA LYS A 34 -8.08 1.85 10.60
C LYS A 34 -7.15 1.61 9.41
N LEU A 35 -5.88 2.03 9.54
CA LEU A 35 -4.89 1.85 8.47
C LEU A 35 -4.60 0.38 8.19
N ILE A 36 -4.41 -0.43 9.24
CA ILE A 36 -4.16 -1.87 9.11
C ILE A 36 -5.38 -2.57 8.53
N GLU A 37 -6.59 -2.22 8.96
CA GLU A 37 -7.83 -2.77 8.42
C GLU A 37 -7.98 -2.46 6.93
N TYR A 38 -7.74 -1.21 6.53
CA TYR A 38 -7.75 -0.81 5.11
C TYR A 38 -6.72 -1.60 4.30
N VAL A 39 -5.47 -1.67 4.76
CA VAL A 39 -4.40 -2.38 4.03
C VAL A 39 -4.68 -3.88 3.95
N ARG A 40 -5.27 -4.51 4.97
CA ARG A 40 -5.65 -5.93 4.92
C ARG A 40 -6.71 -6.24 3.87
N GLN A 41 -7.54 -5.27 3.49
CA GLN A 41 -8.51 -5.45 2.40
C GLN A 41 -7.84 -5.45 1.02
N GLN A 42 -6.62 -4.90 0.91
CA GLN A 42 -5.82 -4.83 -0.32
C GLN A 42 -5.15 -6.19 -0.61
N THR A 43 -5.94 -7.19 -1.03
CA THR A 43 -5.45 -8.56 -1.34
C THR A 43 -5.04 -8.75 -2.80
N GLY A 44 -5.14 -7.69 -3.61
CA GLY A 44 -5.01 -7.76 -5.06
C GLY A 44 -6.38 -7.95 -5.74
N GLY A 45 -6.39 -8.10 -7.07
CA GLY A 45 -7.65 -8.13 -7.82
C GLY A 45 -7.46 -8.20 -9.33
N ILE A 46 -8.59 -8.08 -10.05
CA ILE A 46 -8.59 -8.00 -11.51
C ILE A 46 -7.84 -6.74 -11.92
N ASP A 47 -6.80 -6.93 -12.71
CA ASP A 47 -5.96 -5.88 -13.25
C ASP A 47 -6.18 -5.77 -14.75
N ILE A 48 -6.58 -4.57 -15.22
CA ILE A 48 -6.88 -4.29 -16.62
C ILE A 48 -5.97 -3.15 -17.06
N VAL A 49 -4.97 -3.48 -17.89
CA VAL A 49 -3.93 -2.52 -18.27
C VAL A 49 -3.85 -2.37 -19.79
N PRO A 50 -3.86 -1.13 -20.33
CA PRO A 50 -3.59 -0.91 -21.74
C PRO A 50 -2.13 -1.27 -22.05
N THR A 51 -1.94 -2.09 -23.08
CA THR A 51 -0.63 -2.42 -23.61
C THR A 51 -0.15 -1.35 -24.60
N PRO A 52 1.17 -1.16 -24.77
CA PRO A 52 1.70 -0.19 -25.73
C PRO A 52 1.24 -0.39 -27.19
N GLY A 53 0.77 -1.59 -27.53
CA GLY A 53 0.25 -1.91 -28.86
C GLY A 53 -1.26 -1.67 -29.03
N GLY A 54 -1.93 -0.98 -28.11
CA GLY A 54 -3.37 -0.68 -28.19
C GLY A 54 -4.30 -1.83 -27.79
N HIS A 55 -3.77 -2.94 -27.30
CA HIS A 55 -4.55 -4.06 -26.76
C HIS A 55 -4.74 -3.91 -25.25
N VAL A 56 -5.71 -4.61 -24.68
CA VAL A 56 -5.94 -4.66 -23.23
C VAL A 56 -5.40 -5.98 -22.68
N ALA A 57 -4.54 -5.89 -21.67
CA ALA A 57 -4.11 -7.04 -20.87
C ALA A 57 -5.03 -7.16 -19.65
N VAL A 58 -5.57 -8.36 -19.42
CA VAL A 58 -6.35 -8.69 -18.21
C VAL A 58 -5.56 -9.73 -17.42
N GLY A 59 -5.29 -9.43 -16.15
CA GLY A 59 -4.55 -10.30 -15.24
C GLY A 59 -5.12 -10.26 -13.84
N TRP A 60 -4.53 -11.07 -12.96
CA TRP A 60 -4.78 -10.98 -11.53
C TRP A 60 -3.52 -10.43 -10.85
N LEU A 61 -3.64 -9.25 -10.25
CA LEU A 61 -2.56 -8.68 -9.46
C LEU A 61 -2.58 -9.36 -8.08
N VAL A 62 -1.50 -10.05 -7.74
CA VAL A 62 -1.31 -10.66 -6.42
C VAL A 62 -0.51 -9.69 -5.57
N ILE A 63 -1.05 -9.30 -4.41
CA ILE A 63 -0.39 -8.39 -3.49
C ILE A 63 -0.26 -9.06 -2.15
N GLY A 64 0.94 -9.02 -1.61
CA GLY A 64 1.15 -9.22 -0.19
C GLY A 64 1.25 -7.88 0.49
N ASN A 65 0.69 -7.79 1.70
CA ASN A 65 0.83 -6.64 2.57
C ASN A 65 1.14 -7.09 3.99
N ALA A 66 1.85 -6.24 4.72
CA ALA A 66 2.12 -6.42 6.13
C ALA A 66 2.26 -5.05 6.79
N TYR A 67 2.19 -5.07 8.10
CA TYR A 67 2.43 -3.90 8.93
C TYR A 67 3.46 -4.27 10.00
N PHE A 68 4.44 -3.39 10.19
CA PHE A 68 5.45 -3.54 11.24
C PHE A 68 5.89 -2.16 11.74
N SER A 69 5.82 -1.94 13.06
CA SER A 69 6.18 -0.67 13.71
C SER A 69 5.41 0.54 13.16
N ASP A 70 6.07 1.42 12.41
CA ASP A 70 5.55 2.63 11.72
C ASP A 70 5.47 2.41 10.22
N THR A 71 5.71 1.20 9.74
CA THR A 71 5.86 0.94 8.32
C THR A 71 4.74 0.04 7.80
N LEU A 72 4.10 0.48 6.72
CA LEU A 72 3.32 -0.40 5.85
C LEU A 72 4.24 -1.00 4.79
N LEU A 73 4.17 -2.32 4.65
CA LEU A 73 4.91 -3.08 3.66
C LEU A 73 3.94 -3.61 2.61
N PHE A 74 4.25 -3.38 1.33
CA PHE A 74 3.56 -3.99 0.20
C PHE A 74 4.58 -4.69 -0.70
N TRP A 75 4.20 -5.84 -1.25
CA TRP A 75 5.04 -6.52 -2.22
C TRP A 75 4.23 -7.24 -3.29
N THR A 76 4.84 -7.38 -4.47
CA THR A 76 4.31 -8.15 -5.59
C THR A 76 5.44 -8.67 -6.48
N LYS A 77 5.14 -9.63 -7.35
CA LYS A 77 6.07 -10.05 -8.41
C LYS A 77 6.24 -8.90 -9.40
N TYR A 78 7.48 -8.59 -9.75
CA TYR A 78 7.77 -7.57 -10.75
C TYR A 78 7.22 -7.99 -12.12
N SER A 79 6.35 -7.14 -12.66
CA SER A 79 5.91 -7.19 -14.04
C SER A 79 5.77 -5.77 -14.53
N LYS A 80 6.41 -5.45 -15.66
CA LYS A 80 6.30 -4.14 -16.28
C LYS A 80 4.85 -3.77 -16.63
N ILE A 81 4.01 -4.78 -16.86
CA ILE A 81 2.59 -4.61 -17.22
C ILE A 81 1.77 -4.22 -16.00
N SER A 82 1.95 -4.89 -14.85
CA SER A 82 1.13 -4.68 -13.65
C SER A 82 1.72 -3.68 -12.65
N LEU A 83 2.95 -3.20 -12.90
CA LEU A 83 3.60 -2.19 -12.07
C LEU A 83 2.75 -0.90 -11.91
N PRO A 84 2.11 -0.35 -12.96
CA PRO A 84 1.23 0.81 -12.80
C PRO A 84 0.10 0.57 -11.80
N SER A 85 -0.54 -0.59 -11.87
CA SER A 85 -1.64 -0.97 -10.98
C SER A 85 -1.18 -1.16 -9.54
N PHE A 86 0.01 -1.76 -9.35
CA PHE A 86 0.66 -1.79 -8.04
C PHE A 86 0.91 -0.38 -7.50
N THR A 87 1.50 0.52 -8.29
CA THR A 87 1.76 1.91 -7.85
C THR A 87 0.48 2.69 -7.57
N GLN A 88 -0.60 2.41 -8.30
CA GLN A 88 -1.89 3.03 -8.06
C GLN A 88 -2.45 2.61 -6.70
N LEU A 89 -2.36 1.33 -6.35
CA LEU A 89 -2.80 0.82 -5.04
C LEU A 89 -2.03 1.45 -3.87
N ILE A 90 -0.71 1.63 -4.04
CA ILE A 90 0.10 2.37 -3.06
C ILE A 90 -0.39 3.82 -2.94
N SER A 91 -0.68 4.47 -4.08
CA SER A 91 -1.18 5.85 -4.11
C SER A 91 -2.54 5.97 -3.44
N GLU A 92 -3.46 5.01 -3.66
CA GLU A 92 -4.77 4.96 -2.99
C GLU A 92 -4.64 4.78 -1.48
N THR A 93 -3.67 3.97 -1.03
CA THR A 93 -3.37 3.85 0.41
C THR A 93 -2.89 5.17 1.01
N ILE A 94 -2.04 5.90 0.28
CA ILE A 94 -1.58 7.22 0.71
C ILE A 94 -2.75 8.20 0.77
N CYS A 95 -3.55 8.27 -0.29
CA CYS A 95 -4.73 9.14 -0.37
C CYS A 95 -5.73 8.83 0.75
N TYR A 96 -6.01 7.56 1.02
CA TYR A 96 -6.91 7.14 2.09
C TYR A 96 -6.42 7.63 3.46
N GLY A 97 -5.13 7.47 3.74
CA GLY A 97 -4.56 7.92 4.99
C GLY A 97 -4.52 9.45 5.15
N LEU A 98 -4.35 10.20 4.05
CA LEU A 98 -4.48 11.67 4.08
C LEU A 98 -5.94 12.10 4.29
N GLU A 99 -6.90 11.50 3.57
CA GLU A 99 -8.32 11.85 3.66
C GLU A 99 -8.92 11.62 5.05
N HIS A 100 -8.39 10.64 5.79
CA HIS A 100 -8.87 10.27 7.12
C HIS A 100 -7.96 10.79 8.26
N ASP A 101 -7.07 11.74 7.98
CA ASP A 101 -6.13 12.33 8.93
C ASP A 101 -5.30 11.26 9.70
N LEU A 102 -4.93 10.18 9.00
CA LEU A 102 -4.17 9.07 9.56
C LEU A 102 -2.67 9.35 9.57
N PHE A 103 -2.17 10.20 8.67
CA PHE A 103 -0.78 10.66 8.59
C PHE A 103 -0.63 12.08 9.19
N GLU A 104 0.59 12.47 9.61
CA GLU A 104 0.90 13.88 9.92
C GLU A 104 1.17 14.66 8.62
N GLU A 105 0.87 15.97 8.63
CA GLU A 105 1.47 16.97 7.72
C GLU A 105 2.93 17.26 8.10
#